data_AF-A0A2V7M8D9-F1
#
_entry.id   AF-A0A2V7M8D9-F1
#
_cell.length_a   1.000
_cell.length_b   1.000
_cell.length_c   1.000
_cell.angle_alpha   90.00
_cell.angle_beta   90.00
_cell.angle_gamma   90.00
#
_symmetry.space_group_name_H-M   'P 1'
#
loop_
_entity.id
_entity.type
_entity.pdbx_description
1 polymer ?
#
loop_
_entity_poly.entity_id
_entity_poly.type
_entity_poly.pdbx_seq_one_letter_code
_entity_poly.pdbx_strand_id
1 'polypeptide(L)'
;VVSHLYLDWQGSYGLRPFLPWSAQWYYGDWVAIVDPFFWVVPLVALAWGARRHWGPALVYLIALVGVTTLVLWRGHDLVVWWVRLGMLGCAAAGVVGWTRHWFGVAGRRRAAAYGLLVLGVYVAASAGTSVAAKAQARTSATRRFGPDARWAALTMVGRPFRWEALSASTDSVAGDTWAIARHLDHPAVRAALTTPQGHAIAQFARFLAAAVDSSNGGVQVSLWDVRYHAPESGASGWAAVQVRLR
;
A
#
# COMPACT_ATOMS: atom_id res chain seq x y z
N VAL A 1 1.01 1.67 -18.76
CA VAL A 1 0.05 2.63 -18.15
C VAL A 1 -1.12 1.90 -17.49
N VAL A 2 -1.92 1.09 -18.20
CA VAL A 2 -3.10 0.41 -17.61
C VAL A 2 -2.78 -0.49 -16.41
N SER A 3 -1.70 -1.27 -16.47
CA SER A 3 -1.26 -2.12 -15.34
C SER A 3 -0.92 -1.31 -14.09
N HIS A 4 -0.29 -0.15 -14.25
CA HIS A 4 0.04 0.73 -13.14
C HIS A 4 -1.23 1.27 -12.47
N LEU A 5 -2.18 1.77 -13.27
CA LEU A 5 -3.47 2.24 -12.75
C LEU A 5 -4.22 1.13 -12.01
N TYR A 6 -4.21 -0.08 -12.55
CA TYR A 6 -4.81 -1.24 -11.88
C TYR A 6 -4.14 -1.53 -10.52
N LEU A 7 -2.81 -1.48 -10.47
CA LEU A 7 -2.04 -1.70 -9.25
C LEU A 7 -2.28 -0.62 -8.18
N ASP A 8 -2.43 0.64 -8.58
CA ASP A 8 -2.77 1.75 -7.67
C ASP A 8 -4.21 1.59 -7.14
N TRP A 9 -5.14 1.25 -8.04
CA TRP A 9 -6.54 1.06 -7.71
C TRP A 9 -6.75 -0.13 -6.77
N GLN A 10 -6.17 -1.30 -7.03
CA GLN A 10 -6.43 -2.51 -6.23
C GLN A 10 -5.97 -2.38 -4.78
N GLY A 11 -5.00 -1.49 -4.51
CA GLY A 11 -4.43 -1.29 -3.18
C GLY A 11 -5.12 -0.17 -2.40
N SER A 12 -4.42 0.32 -1.37
CA SER A 12 -4.91 1.43 -0.54
C SER A 12 -4.51 2.82 -1.05
N TYR A 13 -3.90 2.91 -2.24
CA TYR A 13 -3.54 4.19 -2.90
C TYR A 13 -4.73 4.82 -3.62
N GLY A 14 -5.47 4.00 -4.37
CA GLY A 14 -6.68 4.40 -5.08
C GLY A 14 -6.44 5.24 -6.33
N LEU A 15 -7.52 5.58 -7.02
CA LEU A 15 -7.52 6.43 -8.21
C LEU A 15 -8.61 7.50 -8.15
N ARG A 16 -8.42 8.58 -8.94
CA ARG A 16 -9.43 9.60 -9.22
C ARG A 16 -9.61 9.76 -10.74
N PRO A 17 -10.25 8.79 -11.42
CA PRO A 17 -10.30 8.75 -12.88
C PRO A 17 -11.16 9.88 -13.49
N PHE A 18 -11.99 10.55 -12.69
CA PHE A 18 -12.96 11.55 -13.13
C PHE A 18 -12.56 12.99 -12.80
N LEU A 19 -11.28 13.26 -12.53
CA LEU A 19 -10.81 14.65 -12.42
C LEU A 19 -10.92 15.36 -13.78
N PRO A 20 -11.25 16.67 -13.81
CA PRO A 20 -11.53 17.55 -12.66
C PRO A 20 -13.00 17.54 -12.21
N TRP A 21 -13.89 16.78 -12.86
CA TRP A 21 -15.34 16.80 -12.60
C TRP A 21 -15.75 16.16 -11.26
N SER A 22 -14.99 15.19 -10.78
CA SER A 22 -15.19 14.57 -9.46
C SER A 22 -13.88 14.31 -8.76
N ALA A 23 -13.79 14.76 -7.51
CA ALA A 23 -12.66 14.52 -6.62
C ALA A 23 -12.75 13.17 -5.88
N GLN A 24 -13.75 12.34 -6.20
CA GLN A 24 -13.96 11.07 -5.51
C GLN A 24 -12.82 10.10 -5.76
N TRP A 25 -12.27 9.57 -4.67
CA TRP A 25 -11.29 8.49 -4.71
C TRP A 25 -11.97 7.12 -4.77
N TYR A 26 -11.39 6.20 -5.55
CA TYR A 26 -11.82 4.82 -5.68
C TYR A 26 -10.70 3.89 -5.21
N TYR A 27 -10.98 3.06 -4.22
CA TYR A 27 -10.02 2.14 -3.61
C TYR A 27 -10.50 0.70 -3.72
N GLY A 28 -9.61 -0.16 -4.20
CA GLY A 28 -9.74 -1.59 -4.18
C GLY A 28 -9.48 -2.13 -2.79
N ASP A 29 -8.44 -1.69 -2.07
CA ASP A 29 -8.11 -2.19 -0.72
C ASP A 29 -8.05 -3.76 -0.66
N TRP A 30 -7.55 -4.40 -1.72
CA TRP A 30 -7.50 -5.87 -1.86
C TRP A 30 -6.11 -6.44 -1.61
N VAL A 31 -5.09 -5.85 -2.24
CA VAL A 31 -3.70 -6.32 -2.17
C VAL A 31 -2.76 -5.13 -2.13
N ALA A 32 -1.75 -5.19 -1.26
CA ALA A 32 -0.72 -4.18 -1.20
C ALA A 32 0.12 -4.19 -2.49
N ILE A 33 0.42 -3.01 -3.05
CA ILE A 33 1.22 -2.92 -4.29
C ILE A 33 2.65 -3.48 -4.13
N VAL A 34 3.17 -3.41 -2.90
CA VAL A 34 4.49 -3.92 -2.50
C VAL A 34 4.41 -5.31 -1.86
N ASP A 35 3.38 -6.09 -2.20
CA ASP A 35 3.26 -7.47 -1.74
C ASP A 35 4.39 -8.35 -2.33
N PRO A 36 5.06 -9.18 -1.52
CA PRO A 36 6.20 -9.98 -2.00
C PRO A 36 5.90 -10.90 -3.18
N PHE A 37 4.67 -11.41 -3.30
CA PHE A 37 4.31 -12.29 -4.42
C PHE A 37 4.24 -11.57 -5.76
N PHE A 38 3.90 -10.28 -5.76
CA PHE A 38 3.92 -9.43 -6.96
C PHE A 38 5.33 -9.18 -7.49
N TRP A 39 6.37 -9.49 -6.72
CA TRP A 39 7.75 -9.37 -7.15
C TRP A 39 8.33 -10.73 -7.55
N VAL A 40 8.23 -11.74 -6.67
CA VAL A 40 8.90 -13.02 -6.91
C VAL A 40 8.24 -13.84 -8.02
N VAL A 41 6.91 -13.81 -8.17
CA VAL A 41 6.20 -14.62 -9.18
C VAL A 41 6.53 -14.16 -10.61
N PRO A 42 6.44 -12.85 -10.96
CA PRO A 42 6.88 -12.37 -12.26
C PRO A 42 8.37 -12.63 -12.51
N LEU A 43 9.22 -12.45 -11.48
CA LEU A 43 10.65 -12.68 -11.60
C LEU A 43 10.97 -14.14 -11.96
N VAL A 44 10.27 -15.11 -11.36
CA VAL A 44 10.39 -16.54 -11.70
C VAL A 44 9.89 -16.83 -13.11
N ALA A 45 8.74 -16.30 -13.50
CA ALA A 45 8.20 -16.48 -14.85
C ALA A 45 9.12 -15.90 -15.93
N LEU A 46 9.71 -14.72 -15.67
CA LEU A 46 10.70 -14.09 -16.54
C LEU A 46 11.97 -14.93 -16.66
N ALA A 47 12.47 -15.48 -15.54
CA ALA A 47 13.61 -16.37 -15.55
C ALA A 47 13.33 -17.58 -16.44
N TRP A 48 12.26 -18.32 -16.21
CA TRP A 48 11.95 -19.52 -16.99
C TRP A 48 11.79 -19.26 -18.49
N GLY A 49 11.33 -18.06 -18.89
CA GLY A 49 11.18 -17.66 -20.30
C GLY A 49 12.43 -17.03 -20.94
N ALA A 50 13.49 -16.75 -20.17
CA ALA A 50 14.65 -16.03 -20.66
C ALA A 50 15.62 -16.91 -21.48
N ARG A 51 16.48 -16.25 -22.26
CA ARG A 51 17.56 -16.92 -23.01
C ARG A 51 18.59 -17.47 -22.03
N ARG A 52 19.06 -18.69 -22.24
CA ARG A 52 20.10 -19.31 -21.40
C ARG A 52 21.46 -18.69 -21.72
N HIS A 53 21.72 -17.57 -21.06
CA HIS A 53 22.95 -16.81 -21.20
C HIS A 53 23.35 -16.26 -19.83
N TRP A 54 24.63 -16.01 -19.62
CA TRP A 54 25.15 -15.55 -18.33
C TRP A 54 24.57 -14.18 -17.95
N GLY A 55 24.35 -13.29 -18.91
CA GLY A 55 23.77 -11.96 -18.69
C GLY A 55 22.38 -12.00 -18.02
N PRO A 56 21.37 -12.62 -18.66
CA PRO A 56 20.05 -12.81 -18.03
C PRO A 56 20.11 -13.57 -16.70
N ALA A 57 20.99 -14.57 -16.57
CA ALA A 57 21.19 -15.29 -15.31
C ALA A 57 21.67 -14.36 -14.18
N LEU A 58 22.63 -13.49 -14.48
CA LEU A 58 23.18 -12.53 -13.54
C LEU A 58 22.13 -11.51 -13.10
N VAL A 59 21.37 -10.95 -14.05
CA VAL A 59 20.28 -10.01 -13.74
C VAL A 59 19.23 -10.67 -12.85
N TYR A 60 18.82 -11.89 -13.19
CA TYR A 60 17.88 -12.67 -12.37
C TYR A 60 18.44 -12.91 -10.97
N LEU A 61 19.70 -13.34 -10.85
CA LEU A 61 20.33 -13.62 -9.56
C LEU A 61 20.40 -12.36 -8.68
N ILE A 62 20.83 -11.23 -9.24
CA ILE A 62 20.90 -9.95 -8.52
C ILE A 62 19.51 -9.54 -8.04
N ALA A 63 18.50 -9.58 -8.92
CA ALA A 63 17.13 -9.23 -8.57
C ALA A 63 16.55 -10.18 -7.50
N LEU A 64 16.80 -11.49 -7.64
CA LEU A 64 16.33 -12.50 -6.70
C LEU A 64 16.96 -12.30 -5.32
N VAL A 65 18.29 -12.16 -5.26
CA VAL A 65 19.01 -11.92 -4.00
C VAL A 65 18.55 -10.61 -3.36
N GLY A 66 18.39 -9.53 -4.14
CA GLY A 66 17.90 -8.25 -3.65
C GLY A 66 16.50 -8.35 -3.03
N VAL A 67 15.55 -8.93 -3.76
CA VAL A 67 14.16 -9.11 -3.30
C VAL A 67 14.10 -10.04 -2.08
N THR A 68 14.81 -11.17 -2.11
CA THR A 68 14.85 -12.11 -0.99
C THR A 68 15.50 -11.49 0.24
N THR A 69 16.59 -10.74 0.11
CA THR A 69 17.24 -10.04 1.23
C THR A 69 16.33 -8.98 1.83
N LEU A 70 15.67 -8.19 0.97
CA LEU A 70 14.72 -7.17 1.41
C LEU A 70 13.58 -7.78 2.23
N VAL A 71 12.98 -8.87 1.75
CA VAL A 71 11.82 -9.47 2.43
C VAL A 71 12.21 -10.32 3.64
N LEU A 72 13.22 -11.19 3.52
CA LEU A 72 13.58 -12.13 4.59
C LEU A 72 14.32 -11.44 5.74
N TRP A 73 15.14 -10.43 5.44
CA TRP A 73 15.99 -9.80 6.43
C TRP A 73 15.45 -8.43 6.86
N ARG A 74 15.36 -7.46 5.93
CA ARG A 74 14.89 -6.11 6.27
C ARG A 74 13.41 -6.08 6.65
N GLY A 75 12.59 -6.93 6.03
CA GLY A 75 11.16 -7.03 6.28
C GLY A 75 10.74 -8.07 7.33
N HIS A 76 11.67 -8.65 8.10
CA HIS A 76 11.36 -9.84 8.92
C HIS A 76 10.23 -9.65 9.95
N ASP A 77 10.08 -8.43 10.49
CA ASP A 77 9.00 -8.07 11.43
C ASP A 77 7.66 -7.78 10.73
N LEU A 78 7.73 -7.29 9.49
CA LEU A 78 6.56 -6.91 8.70
C LEU A 78 5.95 -8.13 8.02
N VAL A 79 6.78 -9.00 7.44
CA VAL A 79 6.37 -10.11 6.58
C VAL A 79 6.15 -11.40 7.37
N VAL A 80 4.93 -11.92 7.33
CA VAL A 80 4.56 -13.15 8.04
C VAL A 80 5.36 -14.35 7.54
N TRP A 81 5.65 -15.29 8.44
CA TRP A 81 6.58 -16.41 8.20
C TRP A 81 6.22 -17.25 6.96
N TRP A 82 4.92 -17.47 6.70
CA TRP A 82 4.52 -18.32 5.58
C TRP A 82 4.73 -17.62 4.23
N VAL A 83 4.65 -16.28 4.17
CA VAL A 83 5.00 -15.52 2.96
C VAL A 83 6.50 -15.65 2.70
N ARG A 84 7.32 -15.59 3.76
CA ARG A 84 8.77 -15.80 3.68
C ARG A 84 9.11 -17.21 3.16
N LEU A 85 8.42 -18.24 3.64
CA LEU A 85 8.57 -19.60 3.10
C LEU A 85 8.09 -19.70 1.66
N GLY A 86 6.96 -19.09 1.32
CA GLY A 86 6.46 -19.03 -0.06
C GLY A 86 7.46 -18.40 -1.01
N MET A 87 8.11 -17.31 -0.59
CA MET A 87 9.18 -16.67 -1.37
C MET A 87 10.39 -17.58 -1.56
N LEU A 88 10.84 -18.28 -0.51
CA LEU A 88 11.92 -19.25 -0.63
C LEU A 88 11.56 -20.38 -1.60
N GLY A 89 10.32 -20.87 -1.55
CA GLY A 89 9.80 -21.85 -2.48
C GLY A 89 9.79 -21.35 -3.93
N CYS A 90 9.29 -20.13 -4.17
CA CYS A 90 9.31 -19.51 -5.49
C CYS A 90 10.74 -19.29 -6.00
N ALA A 91 11.65 -18.81 -5.15
CA ALA A 91 13.06 -18.62 -5.49
C ALA A 91 13.73 -19.94 -5.89
N ALA A 92 13.52 -21.00 -5.09
CA ALA A 92 14.02 -22.33 -5.39
C ALA A 92 13.44 -22.86 -6.71
N ALA A 93 12.13 -22.73 -6.93
CA ALA A 93 11.49 -23.12 -8.18
C ALA A 93 12.06 -22.34 -9.38
N GLY A 94 12.34 -21.06 -9.21
CA GLY A 94 13.02 -20.23 -10.21
C GLY A 94 14.38 -20.77 -10.61
N VAL A 95 15.25 -21.04 -9.63
CA VAL A 95 16.59 -21.62 -9.85
C VAL A 95 16.51 -23.02 -10.45
N VAL A 96 15.65 -23.88 -9.93
CA VAL A 96 15.48 -25.26 -10.43
C VAL A 96 14.94 -25.24 -11.86
N GLY A 97 13.88 -24.48 -12.14
CA GLY A 97 13.30 -24.44 -13.48
C GLY A 97 14.22 -23.79 -14.52
N TRP A 98 15.06 -22.84 -14.11
CA TRP A 98 16.12 -22.28 -14.95
C TRP A 98 17.22 -23.30 -15.27
N THR A 99 17.69 -24.05 -14.28
CA THR A 99 18.75 -25.07 -14.46
C THR A 99 18.26 -26.32 -15.19
N ARG A 100 17.01 -26.73 -14.97
CA ARG A 100 16.34 -27.88 -15.59
C ARG A 100 15.63 -27.55 -16.91
N HIS A 101 15.68 -26.29 -17.36
CA HIS A 101 15.13 -25.84 -18.64
C HIS A 101 13.63 -26.11 -18.83
N TRP A 102 12.79 -25.85 -17.83
CA TRP A 102 11.36 -26.16 -17.89
C TRP A 102 10.59 -25.51 -19.06
N PHE A 103 11.00 -24.31 -19.52
CA PHE A 103 10.31 -23.57 -20.58
C PHE A 103 11.26 -23.06 -21.66
N GLY A 104 12.26 -22.27 -21.26
CA GLY A 104 13.15 -21.55 -22.19
C GLY A 104 12.40 -20.56 -23.09
N VAL A 105 13.10 -20.12 -24.15
CA VAL A 105 12.60 -19.11 -25.10
C VAL A 105 11.29 -19.51 -25.77
N ALA A 106 11.14 -20.77 -26.15
CA ALA A 106 9.95 -21.30 -26.81
C ALA A 106 8.74 -21.37 -25.86
N GLY A 107 8.99 -21.62 -24.56
CA GLY A 107 7.96 -21.69 -23.53
C GLY A 107 7.60 -20.36 -22.86
N ARG A 108 8.26 -19.24 -23.21
CA ARG A 108 8.12 -17.95 -22.49
C ARG A 108 6.68 -17.47 -22.31
N ARG A 109 5.83 -17.66 -23.33
CA ARG A 109 4.42 -17.24 -23.28
C ARG A 109 3.64 -18.05 -22.25
N ARG A 110 3.91 -19.35 -22.16
CA ARG A 110 3.30 -20.25 -21.17
C ARG A 110 3.78 -19.92 -19.76
N ALA A 111 5.10 -19.70 -19.57
CA ALA A 111 5.64 -19.30 -18.27
C ALA A 111 5.02 -17.98 -17.77
N ALA A 112 4.92 -16.97 -18.66
CA ALA A 112 4.26 -15.70 -18.34
C ALA A 112 2.77 -15.89 -18.04
N ALA A 113 2.05 -16.68 -18.85
CA ALA A 113 0.63 -16.96 -18.63
C ALA A 113 0.38 -17.65 -17.28
N TYR A 114 1.21 -18.62 -16.90
CA TYR A 114 1.11 -19.26 -15.59
C TYR A 114 1.42 -18.30 -14.45
N GLY A 115 2.44 -17.45 -14.58
CA GLY A 115 2.73 -16.41 -13.58
C GLY A 115 1.56 -15.44 -13.39
N LEU A 116 0.97 -14.98 -14.50
CA LEU A 116 -0.23 -14.13 -14.45
C LEU A 116 -1.45 -14.85 -13.89
N LEU A 117 -1.64 -16.13 -14.20
CA LEU A 117 -2.71 -16.93 -13.63
C LEU A 117 -2.57 -17.07 -12.12
N VAL A 118 -1.36 -17.37 -11.63
CA VAL A 118 -1.07 -17.45 -10.19
C VAL A 118 -1.37 -16.12 -9.50
N LEU A 119 -0.91 -15.00 -10.06
CA LEU A 119 -1.23 -13.67 -9.52
C LEU A 119 -2.72 -13.35 -9.60
N GLY A 120 -3.40 -13.72 -10.68
CA GLY A 120 -4.84 -13.52 -10.84
C GLY A 120 -5.65 -14.27 -9.78
N VAL A 121 -5.32 -15.54 -9.53
CA VAL A 121 -5.95 -16.35 -8.47
C VAL A 121 -5.66 -15.75 -7.09
N TYR A 122 -4.42 -15.34 -6.84
CA TYR A 122 -4.03 -14.70 -5.60
C TYR A 122 -4.81 -13.41 -5.32
N VAL A 123 -4.90 -12.53 -6.32
CA VAL A 123 -5.67 -11.28 -6.24
C VAL A 123 -7.15 -11.56 -6.04
N ALA A 124 -7.72 -12.52 -6.79
CA ALA A 124 -9.13 -12.88 -6.66
C ALA A 124 -9.46 -13.41 -5.26
N ALA A 125 -8.59 -14.27 -4.70
CA ALA A 125 -8.74 -14.78 -3.33
C ALA A 125 -8.65 -13.64 -2.30
N SER A 126 -7.71 -12.71 -2.47
CA SER A 126 -7.55 -11.58 -1.57
C SER A 126 -8.74 -10.61 -1.67
N ALA A 127 -9.21 -10.33 -2.89
CA ALA A 127 -10.39 -9.52 -3.13
C ALA A 127 -11.63 -10.15 -2.48
N GLY A 128 -11.85 -11.45 -2.65
CA GLY A 128 -12.98 -12.17 -2.04
C GLY A 128 -12.96 -12.13 -0.51
N THR A 129 -11.80 -12.38 0.10
CA THR A 129 -11.65 -12.32 1.56
C THR A 129 -11.72 -10.88 2.11
N SER A 130 -11.30 -9.88 1.33
CA SER A 130 -11.41 -8.46 1.71
C SER A 130 -12.85 -8.01 1.92
N VAL A 131 -13.84 -8.65 1.29
CA VAL A 131 -15.26 -8.27 1.41
C VAL A 131 -15.71 -8.36 2.87
N ALA A 132 -15.35 -9.44 3.56
CA ALA A 132 -15.67 -9.62 4.97
C ALA A 132 -14.93 -8.59 5.85
N ALA A 133 -13.65 -8.33 5.58
CA ALA A 133 -12.86 -7.35 6.31
C ALA A 133 -13.44 -5.93 6.17
N LYS A 134 -13.87 -5.54 4.96
CA LYS A 134 -14.52 -4.25 4.69
C LYS A 134 -15.88 -4.14 5.36
N ALA A 135 -16.68 -5.20 5.34
CA ALA A 135 -17.95 -5.23 6.04
C ALA A 135 -17.73 -5.02 7.56
N GLN A 136 -16.76 -5.73 8.15
CA GLN A 136 -16.41 -5.57 9.55
C GLN A 136 -15.88 -4.17 9.88
N ALA A 137 -15.00 -3.61 9.04
CA ALA A 137 -14.48 -2.25 9.20
C ALA A 137 -15.61 -1.21 9.15
N ARG A 138 -16.53 -1.34 8.19
CA ARG A 138 -17.72 -0.48 8.08
C ARG A 138 -18.60 -0.58 9.32
N THR A 139 -18.97 -1.79 9.75
CA THR A 139 -19.82 -1.99 10.92
C THR A 139 -19.17 -1.42 12.19
N SER A 140 -17.87 -1.61 12.35
CA SER A 140 -17.13 -1.09 13.51
C SER A 140 -17.02 0.43 13.48
N ALA A 141 -16.78 1.02 12.31
CA ALA A 141 -16.78 2.47 12.12
C ALA A 141 -18.16 3.07 12.42
N THR A 142 -19.23 2.45 11.92
CA THR A 142 -20.60 2.93 12.16
C THR A 142 -20.99 2.84 13.64
N ARG A 143 -20.60 1.77 14.33
CA ARG A 143 -20.82 1.66 15.78
C ARG A 143 -20.04 2.70 16.58
N ARG A 144 -18.84 3.04 16.14
CA ARG A 144 -17.94 3.95 16.85
C ARG A 144 -18.27 5.43 16.63
N PHE A 145 -18.55 5.81 15.38
CA PHE A 145 -18.66 7.20 14.95
C PHE A 145 -19.99 7.55 14.28
N GLY A 146 -20.93 6.60 14.21
CA GLY A 146 -22.23 6.81 13.57
C GLY A 146 -22.24 6.50 12.06
N PRO A 147 -23.41 6.62 11.41
CA PRO A 147 -23.60 6.19 10.02
C PRO A 147 -22.73 6.91 9.00
N ASP A 148 -22.34 8.15 9.27
CA ASP A 148 -21.54 8.99 8.38
C ASP A 148 -20.01 8.80 8.54
N ALA A 149 -19.60 7.83 9.37
CA ALA A 149 -18.20 7.51 9.58
C ALA A 149 -17.49 7.17 8.26
N ARG A 150 -16.35 7.82 8.02
CA ARG A 150 -15.42 7.39 6.96
C ARG A 150 -14.70 6.15 7.44
N TRP A 151 -14.42 5.22 6.53
CA TRP A 151 -13.72 3.98 6.89
C TRP A 151 -12.90 3.42 5.75
N ALA A 152 -11.96 2.54 6.11
CA ALA A 152 -11.13 1.78 5.19
C ALA A 152 -10.73 0.45 5.84
N ALA A 153 -10.45 -0.55 4.99
CA ALA A 153 -9.73 -1.75 5.39
C ALA A 153 -8.39 -1.69 4.64
N LEU A 154 -7.36 -1.10 5.25
CA LEU A 154 -6.08 -0.88 4.59
C LEU A 154 -5.33 -2.18 4.39
N THR A 155 -4.71 -2.35 3.23
CA THR A 155 -3.88 -3.51 2.95
C THR A 155 -2.61 -3.48 3.81
N MET A 156 -2.30 -4.56 4.52
CA MET A 156 -1.05 -4.66 5.28
C MET A 156 0.06 -5.29 4.44
N VAL A 157 1.17 -4.55 4.29
CA VAL A 157 2.34 -5.02 3.53
C VAL A 157 2.92 -6.29 4.15
N GLY A 158 3.11 -7.32 3.34
CA GLY A 158 3.68 -8.59 3.79
C GLY A 158 2.76 -9.45 4.67
N ARG A 159 1.48 -9.04 4.83
CA ARG A 159 0.46 -9.76 5.60
C ARG A 159 -0.79 -9.95 4.77
N PRO A 160 -0.72 -10.72 3.69
CA PRO A 160 -1.87 -10.88 2.81
C PRO A 160 -3.01 -11.60 3.50
N PHE A 161 -4.22 -11.34 3.02
CA PHE A 161 -5.49 -11.74 3.65
C PHE A 161 -5.71 -11.12 5.04
N ARG A 162 -4.98 -10.05 5.37
CA ARG A 162 -5.18 -9.25 6.58
C ARG A 162 -5.24 -7.76 6.21
N TRP A 163 -6.12 -7.05 6.89
CA TRP A 163 -6.33 -5.62 6.70
C TRP A 163 -6.38 -4.91 8.04
N GLU A 164 -5.89 -3.68 8.06
CA GLU A 164 -6.02 -2.78 9.19
C GLU A 164 -7.28 -1.94 9.01
N ALA A 165 -8.21 -2.02 9.97
CA ALA A 165 -9.40 -1.19 9.93
C ALA A 165 -9.05 0.23 10.40
N LEU A 166 -9.43 1.21 9.60
CA LEU A 166 -9.36 2.63 9.95
C LEU A 166 -10.73 3.25 9.81
N SER A 167 -11.07 4.10 10.76
CA SER A 167 -12.34 4.80 10.80
C SER A 167 -12.13 6.25 11.21
N ALA A 168 -13.00 7.14 10.76
CA ALA A 168 -12.89 8.55 11.11
C ALA A 168 -14.24 9.23 11.19
N SER A 169 -14.39 10.08 12.19
CA SER A 169 -15.43 11.11 12.29
C SER A 169 -14.92 12.44 11.72
N THR A 170 -15.69 13.51 11.90
CA THR A 170 -15.24 14.89 11.65
C THR A 170 -13.99 15.22 12.48
N ASP A 171 -13.98 14.77 13.73
CA ASP A 171 -13.04 15.27 14.74
C ASP A 171 -11.90 14.31 15.02
N SER A 172 -12.06 13.02 14.72
CA SER A 172 -11.11 11.97 15.10
C SER A 172 -10.89 10.91 14.03
N VAL A 173 -9.71 10.30 14.01
CA VAL A 173 -9.38 9.09 13.25
C VAL A 173 -8.99 8.02 14.26
N ALA A 174 -9.42 6.79 14.05
CA ALA A 174 -9.12 5.67 14.92
C ALA A 174 -8.85 4.38 14.15
N GLY A 175 -7.85 3.65 14.62
CA GLY A 175 -7.67 2.23 14.33
C GLY A 175 -8.36 1.36 15.38
N ASP A 176 -8.01 0.07 15.39
CA ASP A 176 -8.62 -0.91 16.31
C ASP A 176 -8.33 -0.60 17.79
N THR A 177 -7.10 -0.18 18.11
CA THR A 177 -6.63 -0.01 19.49
C THR A 177 -6.27 1.43 19.87
N TRP A 178 -6.36 2.37 18.93
CA TRP A 178 -5.91 3.74 19.12
C TRP A 178 -6.85 4.74 18.46
N ALA A 179 -6.81 5.99 18.91
CA ALA A 179 -7.52 7.10 18.31
C ALA A 179 -6.75 8.41 18.47
N ILE A 180 -6.91 9.30 17.50
CA ILE A 180 -6.39 10.66 17.55
C ILE A 180 -7.42 11.67 17.10
N ALA A 181 -7.28 12.88 17.63
CA ALA A 181 -7.96 14.04 17.09
C ALA A 181 -7.34 14.46 15.74
N ARG A 182 -8.19 14.90 14.82
CA ARG A 182 -7.80 15.41 13.50
C ARG A 182 -7.48 16.89 13.51
N HIS A 183 -8.01 17.63 14.49
CA HIS A 183 -7.84 19.08 14.67
C HIS A 183 -8.13 19.93 13.42
N LEU A 184 -9.01 19.47 12.51
CA LEU A 184 -9.26 20.18 11.25
C LEU A 184 -10.03 21.48 11.41
N ASP A 185 -10.79 21.63 12.51
CA ASP A 185 -11.55 22.84 12.80
C ASP A 185 -10.71 23.94 13.48
N HIS A 186 -9.46 23.64 13.87
CA HIS A 186 -8.58 24.62 14.49
C HIS A 186 -8.31 25.79 13.51
N PRO A 187 -8.43 27.07 13.92
CA PRO A 187 -8.31 28.22 13.00
C PRO A 187 -6.99 28.24 12.22
N ALA A 188 -5.86 27.97 12.89
CA ALA A 188 -4.57 27.84 12.21
C ALA A 188 -4.56 26.70 11.18
N VAL A 189 -5.20 25.57 11.46
CA VAL A 189 -5.28 24.44 10.52
C VAL A 189 -6.10 24.82 9.30
N ARG A 190 -7.23 25.49 9.50
CA ARG A 190 -8.04 26.03 8.40
C ARG A 190 -7.26 27.02 7.52
N ALA A 191 -6.49 27.91 8.13
CA ALA A 191 -5.62 28.83 7.40
C ALA A 191 -4.52 28.08 6.62
N ALA A 192 -3.88 27.08 7.24
CA ALA A 192 -2.89 26.25 6.58
C ALA A 192 -3.47 25.49 5.36
N LEU A 193 -4.70 24.98 5.47
CA LEU A 193 -5.39 24.30 4.38
C LEU A 193 -5.66 25.20 3.16
N THR A 194 -5.70 26.52 3.33
CA THR A 194 -5.84 27.46 2.20
C THR A 194 -4.53 27.71 1.43
N THR A 195 -3.39 27.29 1.97
CA THR A 195 -2.10 27.39 1.26
C THR A 195 -2.01 26.35 0.13
N PRO A 196 -1.15 26.53 -0.89
CA PRO A 196 -0.96 25.52 -1.93
C PRO A 196 -0.56 24.14 -1.40
N GLN A 197 0.32 24.11 -0.39
CA GLN A 197 0.78 22.87 0.26
C GLN A 197 -0.35 22.21 1.06
N GLY A 198 -1.13 23.01 1.81
CA GLY A 198 -2.29 22.55 2.55
C GLY A 198 -3.39 21.96 1.65
N HIS A 199 -3.68 22.62 0.53
CA HIS A 199 -4.61 22.09 -0.47
C HIS A 199 -4.11 20.78 -1.08
N ALA A 200 -2.81 20.69 -1.41
CA ALA A 200 -2.23 19.49 -2.00
C ALA A 200 -2.35 18.28 -1.06
N ILE A 201 -1.98 18.42 0.22
CA ILE A 201 -2.11 17.31 1.19
C ILE A 201 -3.57 16.97 1.45
N ALA A 202 -4.48 17.95 1.49
CA ALA A 202 -5.91 17.71 1.70
C ALA A 202 -6.54 16.92 0.54
N GLN A 203 -6.06 17.14 -0.69
CA GLN A 203 -6.47 16.37 -1.85
C GLN A 203 -5.87 14.95 -1.89
N PHE A 204 -4.68 14.78 -1.33
CA PHE A 204 -3.97 13.50 -1.27
C PHE A 204 -4.49 12.60 -0.15
N ALA A 205 -4.74 13.17 1.03
CA ALA A 205 -4.97 12.42 2.25
C ALA A 205 -6.34 11.74 2.27
N ARG A 206 -6.36 10.43 2.54
CA ARG A 206 -7.61 9.68 2.79
C ARG A 206 -8.12 9.96 4.21
N PHE A 207 -7.20 9.99 5.18
CA PHE A 207 -7.48 10.29 6.59
C PHE A 207 -6.57 11.43 7.05
N LEU A 208 -6.97 12.67 6.76
CA LEU A 208 -6.21 13.86 7.13
C LEU A 208 -6.31 14.13 8.64
N ALA A 209 -5.16 14.35 9.27
CA ALA A 209 -5.03 14.86 10.63
C ALA A 209 -4.04 16.04 10.66
N ALA A 210 -4.09 16.80 11.76
CA ALA A 210 -3.30 18.01 11.93
C ALA A 210 -2.81 18.20 13.37
N ALA A 211 -1.72 18.92 13.50
CA ALA A 211 -1.18 19.39 14.77
C ALA A 211 -0.70 20.83 14.61
N VAL A 212 -0.79 21.62 15.68
CA VAL A 212 -0.35 23.00 15.72
C VAL A 212 0.72 23.14 16.78
N ASP A 213 1.86 23.69 16.40
CA ASP A 213 2.96 24.04 17.30
C ASP A 213 3.18 25.55 17.28
N SER A 214 3.08 26.17 18.46
CA SER A 214 3.25 27.61 18.68
C SER A 214 4.47 27.93 19.56
N SER A 215 5.32 26.93 19.86
CA SER A 215 6.41 27.06 20.84
C SER A 215 7.54 28.02 20.43
N ASN A 216 7.79 28.18 19.13
CA ASN A 216 8.96 28.88 18.60
C ASN A 216 8.68 30.32 18.10
N GLY A 217 7.76 31.04 18.76
CA GLY A 217 7.44 32.44 18.41
C GLY A 217 6.72 32.61 17.06
N GLY A 218 6.20 31.52 16.49
CA GLY A 218 5.40 31.49 15.28
C GLY A 218 4.53 30.23 15.25
N VAL A 219 3.47 30.25 14.43
CA VAL A 219 2.52 29.14 14.34
C VAL A 219 2.92 28.20 13.20
N GLN A 220 3.35 26.99 13.54
CA GLN A 220 3.61 25.92 12.59
C GLN A 220 2.47 24.90 12.62
N VAL A 221 1.91 24.60 11.46
CA VAL A 221 0.88 23.58 11.28
C VAL A 221 1.47 22.39 10.55
N SER A 222 1.36 21.21 11.14
CA SER A 222 1.67 19.93 10.48
C SER A 222 0.37 19.30 10.00
N LEU A 223 0.34 18.88 8.74
CA LEU A 223 -0.79 18.20 8.09
C LEU A 223 -0.30 16.88 7.51
N TRP A 224 -0.98 15.76 7.78
CA TRP A 224 -0.54 14.46 7.26
C TRP A 224 -1.69 13.49 7.03
N ASP A 225 -1.43 12.48 6.22
CA ASP A 225 -2.31 11.32 6.11
C ASP A 225 -1.95 10.25 7.15
N VAL A 226 -2.91 9.92 8.00
CA VAL A 226 -2.77 8.95 9.09
C VAL A 226 -2.47 7.53 8.58
N ARG A 227 -2.71 7.24 7.28
CA ARG A 227 -2.29 5.98 6.66
C ARG A 227 -0.78 5.72 6.76
N TYR A 228 0.04 6.77 6.84
CA TYR A 228 1.49 6.68 6.63
C TYR A 228 2.33 7.23 7.77
N HIS A 229 1.73 8.02 8.66
CA HIS A 229 2.44 8.63 9.79
C HIS A 229 1.73 8.28 11.09
N ALA A 230 2.54 7.91 12.08
CA ALA A 230 2.08 7.65 13.42
C ALA A 230 1.42 8.89 14.05
N PRO A 231 0.54 8.69 15.04
CA PRO A 231 -0.14 9.74 15.78
C PRO A 231 0.81 10.56 16.69
N GLU A 232 1.73 11.33 16.13
CA GLU A 232 2.63 12.19 16.89
C GLU A 232 2.72 13.60 16.30
N SER A 233 2.90 14.60 17.18
CA SER A 233 3.11 15.99 16.80
C SER A 233 4.39 16.11 15.96
N GLY A 234 4.28 16.65 14.74
CA GLY A 234 5.43 16.93 13.87
C GLY A 234 5.64 15.97 12.70
N ALA A 235 4.58 15.29 12.24
CA ALA A 235 4.65 14.45 11.04
C ALA A 235 5.39 15.15 9.88
N SER A 236 6.42 14.48 9.37
CA SER A 236 7.25 14.95 8.26
C SER A 236 7.57 13.77 7.33
N GLY A 237 7.70 14.04 6.03
CA GLY A 237 7.96 13.02 5.02
C GLY A 237 7.03 13.10 3.82
N TRP A 238 6.97 12.02 3.04
CA TRP A 238 6.31 12.00 1.73
C TRP A 238 4.77 12.13 1.77
N ALA A 239 4.14 11.89 2.92
CA ALA A 239 2.71 12.00 3.15
C ALA A 239 2.34 13.02 4.25
N ALA A 240 3.22 14.01 4.44
CA ALA A 240 3.03 15.09 5.40
C ALA A 240 3.57 16.42 4.84
N VAL A 241 2.98 17.53 5.27
CA VAL A 241 3.46 18.88 4.95
C VAL A 241 3.46 19.74 6.21
N GLN A 242 4.41 20.67 6.27
CA GLN A 242 4.49 21.67 7.33
C GLN A 242 4.25 23.05 6.73
N VAL A 243 3.31 23.79 7.30
CA VAL A 243 2.94 25.13 6.89
C VAL A 243 3.23 26.08 8.04
N ARG A 244 4.11 27.06 7.82
CA ARG A 244 4.35 28.12 8.79
C ARG A 244 3.44 29.30 8.47
N LEU A 245 2.58 29.65 9.41
CA LEU A 245 1.74 30.83 9.33
C LEU A 245 2.51 32.04 9.86
N ARG A 246 2.34 33.17 9.18
CA ARG A 246 2.90 34.46 9.59
C ARG A 246 1.85 35.24 10.37
#